data_AF-A0A7Y8I3C0-F1
#
_entry.id   AF-A0A7Y8I3C0-F1
#
_cell.length_a   1.000
_cell.length_b   1.000
_cell.length_c   1.000
_cell.angle_alpha   90.00
_cell.angle_beta   90.00
_cell.angle_gamma   90.00
#
_symmetry.space_group_name_H-M   'P 1'
#
loop_
_entity.id
_entity.type
_entity.pdbx_description
1 polymer ?
#
loop_
_entity_poly.entity_id
_entity_poly.type
_entity_poly.pdbx_seq_one_letter_code
_entity_poly.pdbx_strand_id
1 'polypeptide(L)'
;YEAAQAMALRVIDEAEPGKRIDYAFELALGRSPAARERQRLQRLLDEQSTLLAAHERQAASLLPLRPKDAAWVVASRVLLNLDEFITRE
;
A
#
# COMPACT_ATOMS: atom_id res chain seq x y z
N TYR A 1 -5.32 -10.70 -4.63
CA TYR A 1 -4.22 -9.87 -5.15
C TYR A 1 -4.72 -8.74 -6.04
N GLU A 2 -5.64 -9.02 -6.96
CA GLU A 2 -6.16 -8.04 -7.93
C GLU A 2 -6.73 -6.76 -7.30
N ALA A 3 -7.54 -6.85 -6.24
CA ALA A 3 -8.08 -5.66 -5.56
C ALA A 3 -6.98 -4.76 -4.97
N ALA A 4 -5.94 -5.36 -4.38
CA ALA A 4 -4.80 -4.63 -3.82
C ALA A 4 -3.94 -4.00 -4.94
N GLN A 5 -3.77 -4.70 -6.08
CA GLN A 5 -3.08 -4.15 -7.25
C GLN A 5 -3.85 -2.97 -7.85
N ALA A 6 -5.16 -3.11 -8.03
CA ALA A 6 -6.02 -2.06 -8.53
C ALA A 6 -6.01 -0.83 -7.62
N MET A 7 -6.15 -1.03 -6.31
CA MET A 7 -6.05 0.05 -5.33
C MET A 7 -4.68 0.74 -5.37
N ALA A 8 -3.59 -0.04 -5.44
CA ALA A 8 -2.23 0.53 -5.53
C ALA A 8 -2.08 1.43 -6.76
N LEU A 9 -2.50 0.97 -7.94
CA LEU A 9 -2.45 1.76 -9.17
C LEU A 9 -3.28 3.04 -9.05
N ARG A 10 -4.52 2.95 -8.55
CA ARG A 10 -5.36 4.12 -8.31
C ARG A 10 -4.70 5.15 -7.39
N VAL A 11 -4.09 4.70 -6.28
CA VAL A 11 -3.38 5.59 -5.37
C VAL A 11 -2.19 6.27 -6.05
N ILE A 12 -1.43 5.54 -6.85
CA ILE A 12 -0.24 6.06 -7.52
C ILE A 12 -0.61 7.10 -8.59
N ASP A 13 -1.70 6.85 -9.31
CA ASP A 13 -2.11 7.63 -10.49
C ASP A 13 -3.00 8.83 -10.13
N GLU A 14 -3.86 8.69 -9.11
CA GLU A 14 -4.85 9.72 -8.76
C GLU A 14 -4.38 10.66 -7.64
N ALA A 15 -3.30 10.33 -6.91
CA ALA A 15 -2.79 11.16 -5.80
C ALA A 15 -1.32 11.57 -5.96
N GLU A 16 -1.04 12.83 -5.63
CA GLU A 16 0.32 13.36 -5.50
C GLU A 16 1.13 12.58 -4.46
N PRO A 17 2.45 12.37 -4.66
CA PRO A 17 3.27 11.53 -3.78
C PRO A 17 3.09 11.77 -2.28
N GLY A 18 3.03 13.03 -1.84
CA GLY A 18 2.85 13.39 -0.43
C GLY A 18 1.44 13.17 0.14
N LYS A 19 0.46 12.85 -0.70
CA LYS A 19 -0.95 12.63 -0.34
C LYS A 19 -1.40 11.19 -0.48
N ARG A 20 -0.56 10.31 -1.03
CA ARG A 20 -0.92 8.92 -1.34
C ARG A 20 -1.36 8.10 -0.14
N ILE A 21 -0.72 8.26 1.02
CA ILE A 21 -1.13 7.56 2.24
C ILE A 21 -2.53 7.99 2.66
N ASP A 22 -2.78 9.30 2.71
CA ASP A 22 -4.09 9.83 3.10
C ASP A 22 -5.17 9.33 2.13
N TYR A 23 -4.89 9.40 0.83
CA TYR A 23 -5.80 8.93 -0.21
C TYR A 23 -6.08 7.41 -0.12
N ALA A 24 -5.05 6.60 0.16
CA ALA A 24 -5.22 5.16 0.35
C ALA A 24 -6.14 4.84 1.55
N PHE A 25 -6.04 5.61 2.64
CA PHE A 25 -6.92 5.47 3.79
C PHE A 25 -8.37 5.86 3.48
N GLU A 26 -8.59 6.97 2.76
CA GLU A 26 -9.93 7.36 2.32
C GLU A 26 -10.56 6.30 1.41
N LEU A 27 -9.77 5.74 0.47
CA LEU A 27 -10.25 4.70 -0.44
C LEU A 27 -10.65 3.40 0.26
N ALA A 28 -9.90 2.98 1.27
CA ALA A 28 -10.15 1.70 1.95
C ALA A 28 -11.10 1.82 3.15
N LEU A 29 -11.01 2.91 3.91
CA LEU A 29 -11.68 3.05 5.21
C LEU A 29 -12.66 4.24 5.27
N GLY A 30 -12.74 5.07 4.22
CA GLY A 30 -13.63 6.24 4.18
C GLY A 30 -13.30 7.32 5.22
N ARG A 31 -12.05 7.35 5.71
CA ARG A 31 -11.57 8.36 6.66
C ARG A 31 -10.09 8.61 6.48
N SER A 32 -9.64 9.76 6.98
CA SER A 32 -8.22 10.10 7.04
C SER A 32 -7.49 9.24 8.09
N PRO A 33 -6.20 8.95 7.89
CA PRO A 33 -5.42 8.23 8.89
C PRO A 33 -5.17 9.09 10.13
N ALA A 34 -5.19 8.46 11.30
CA ALA A 34 -4.58 9.05 12.48
C ALA A 34 -3.05 9.15 12.32
N ALA A 35 -2.40 10.04 13.05
CA ALA A 35 -0.94 10.27 12.93
C ALA A 35 -0.11 8.98 13.10
N ARG A 36 -0.50 8.11 14.03
CA ARG A 36 0.18 6.82 14.25
C ARG A 36 -0.02 5.84 13.09
N GLU A 37 -1.21 5.82 12.50
CA GLU A 37 -1.52 4.96 11.35
C GLU A 37 -0.73 5.39 10.12
N ARG A 38 -0.71 6.71 9.84
CA ARG A 38 0.11 7.29 8.78
C ARG A 38 1.59 6.93 8.96
N GLN A 39 2.12 7.11 10.17
CA GLN A 39 3.51 6.78 10.46
C GLN A 39 3.82 5.29 10.25
N ARG A 40 2.92 4.40 10.68
CA ARG A 40 3.07 2.95 10.49
C ARG A 40 3.04 2.57 9.00
N LEU A 41 2.09 3.11 8.24
CA LEU A 41 2.00 2.81 6.81
C LEU A 41 3.19 3.36 6.02
N GLN A 42 3.68 4.56 6.39
CA GLN A 42 4.91 5.10 5.80
C GLN A 42 6.10 4.18 6.06
N ARG A 43 6.27 3.71 7.31
CA ARG A 43 7.37 2.81 7.67
C ARG A 43 7.30 1.50 6.88
N LEU A 44 6.09 0.92 6.75
CA LEU A 44 5.86 -0.26 5.90
C LEU A 44 6.26 0.02 4.45
N LEU A 45 5.86 1.16 3.88
CA LEU A 45 6.21 1.52 2.51
C LEU A 45 7.72 1.65 2.32
N ASP A 46 8.43 2.26 3.27
CA ASP A 46 9.90 2.41 3.22
C ASP A 46 10.60 1.05 3.27
N GLU A 47 10.19 0.19 4.20
CA GLU A 47 10.71 -1.18 4.36
C GLU A 47 10.46 -2.04 3.11
N GLN A 48 9.22 -2.04 2.60
CA GLN A 48 8.85 -2.83 1.43
C GLN A 48 9.47 -2.29 0.14
N SER A 49 9.61 -0.98 0.00
CA SER A 49 10.30 -0.38 -1.17
C SER A 49 11.77 -0.79 -1.20
N THR A 50 12.44 -0.78 -0.05
CA THR A 50 13.83 -1.21 0.08
C THR A 50 13.99 -2.70 -0.26
N LEU A 51 13.12 -3.55 0.31
CA LEU A 51 13.16 -4.99 0.08
C LEU A 51 12.89 -5.35 -1.39
N LEU A 52 11.86 -4.75 -1.99
CA LEU A 52 11.44 -5.07 -3.35
C LEU A 52 12.38 -4.50 -4.41
N ALA A 53 13.07 -3.38 -4.12
CA ALA A 53 14.14 -2.88 -4.97
C ALA A 53 15.29 -3.90 -5.13
N ALA A 54 15.57 -4.71 -4.10
CA ALA A 54 16.56 -5.77 -4.17
C ALA A 54 16.03 -7.07 -4.82
N HIS A 55 14.72 -7.18 -5.06
CA HIS A 55 14.04 -8.42 -5.47
C HIS A 55 13.10 -8.20 -6.67
N GLU A 56 13.67 -7.83 -7.81
CA GLU A 56 12.92 -7.46 -9.03
C GLU A 56 11.87 -8.49 -9.47
N ARG A 57 12.17 -9.79 -9.38
CA ARG A 57 11.19 -10.85 -9.73
C ARG A 57 9.96 -10.84 -8.82
N GLN A 58 10.16 -10.58 -7.53
CA GLN A 58 9.07 -10.48 -6.56
C GLN A 58 8.28 -9.18 -6.77
N ALA A 59 8.96 -8.08 -7.05
CA ALA A 59 8.31 -6.82 -7.39
C ALA A 59 7.43 -6.97 -8.64
N ALA A 60 7.95 -7.64 -9.68
CA ALA A 60 7.23 -7.91 -10.91
C ALA A 60 6.05 -8.87 -10.73
N SER A 61 6.13 -9.85 -9.82
CA SER A 61 4.97 -10.71 -9.52
C SER A 61 3.88 -9.96 -8.76
N LEU A 62 4.25 -9.00 -7.91
CA LEU A 62 3.30 -8.18 -7.15
C LEU A 62 2.62 -7.12 -7.99
N LEU A 63 3.34 -6.43 -8.88
CA LEU A 63 2.78 -5.40 -9.76
C LEU A 63 3.44 -5.43 -11.14
N PRO A 64 3.02 -6.34 -12.04
CA PRO A 64 3.70 -6.55 -13.33
C PRO A 64 3.84 -5.30 -14.19
N LEU A 65 2.83 -4.43 -14.18
CA LEU A 65 2.82 -3.20 -15.00
C LEU A 65 3.79 -2.13 -14.48
N ARG A 66 4.03 -2.11 -13.16
CA ARG A 66 4.86 -1.09 -12.50
C ARG A 66 5.63 -1.69 -11.33
N PRO A 67 6.60 -2.60 -11.57
CA PRO A 67 7.28 -3.34 -10.49
C PRO A 67 7.92 -2.44 -9.44
N LYS A 68 8.46 -1.28 -9.86
CA LYS A 68 9.05 -0.27 -8.94
C LYS A 68 8.08 0.26 -7.88
N ASP A 69 6.78 0.20 -8.14
CA ASP A 69 5.74 0.70 -7.25
C ASP A 69 5.07 -0.44 -6.44
N ALA A 70 5.60 -1.67 -6.52
CA ALA A 70 5.01 -2.88 -5.92
C ALA A 70 4.81 -2.81 -4.40
N ALA A 71 5.56 -1.97 -3.69
CA ALA A 71 5.36 -1.73 -2.25
C ALA A 71 3.93 -1.23 -1.94
N TRP A 72 3.31 -0.50 -2.86
CA TRP A 72 1.92 -0.05 -2.71
C TRP A 72 0.93 -1.21 -2.72
N VAL A 73 1.22 -2.31 -3.41
CA VAL A 73 0.35 -3.51 -3.38
C VAL A 73 0.35 -4.13 -1.98
N VAL A 74 1.50 -4.13 -1.30
CA VAL A 74 1.61 -4.60 0.08
C VAL A 74 0.82 -3.67 1.02
N ALA A 75 1.00 -2.36 0.90
CA ALA A 75 0.28 -1.37 1.68
C ALA A 75 -1.24 -1.47 1.47
N SER A 76 -1.71 -1.55 0.22
CA SER A 76 -3.12 -1.73 -0.11
C SER A 76 -3.67 -3.04 0.45
N ARG A 77 -2.91 -4.14 0.42
CA ARG A 77 -3.34 -5.39 1.04
C ARG A 77 -3.50 -5.25 2.56
N VAL A 78 -2.60 -4.56 3.24
CA VAL A 78 -2.75 -4.30 4.68
C VAL A 78 -4.02 -3.50 4.95
N LEU A 79 -4.25 -2.40 4.23
CA LEU A 79 -5.43 -1.56 4.43
C LEU A 79 -6.74 -2.29 4.15
N LEU A 80 -6.83 -3.05 3.06
CA LEU A 80 -8.04 -3.78 2.68
C LEU A 80 -8.35 -4.97 3.61
N ASN A 81 -7.37 -5.44 4.39
CA ASN A 81 -7.54 -6.54 5.34
C ASN A 81 -7.39 -6.09 6.81
N LEU A 82 -7.51 -4.80 7.11
CA LEU A 82 -7.35 -4.29 8.48
C LEU A 82 -8.31 -4.94 9.47
N ASP A 83 -9.56 -5.25 9.06
CA ASP A 83 -10.50 -6.01 9.90
C ASP A 83 -9.97 -7.40 10.27
N GLU A 84 -9.28 -8.09 9.36
CA GLU A 84 -8.73 -9.43 9.60
C GLU A 84 -7.56 -9.42 10.61
N PHE A 85 -6.86 -8.30 10.76
CA PHE A 85 -5.81 -8.12 11.76
C PHE A 85 -6.34 -7.71 13.14
N ILE A 86 -7.55 -7.14 13.22
CA ILE A 86 -8.17 -6.73 14.48
C ILE A 86 -8.93 -7.91 15.14
N THR A 87 -9.53 -8.80 14.35
CA THR A 87 -10.34 -9.91 14.89
C THR A 87 -9.57 -11.21 15.16
N ARG A 88 -8.26 -11.24 14.90
CA ARG A 88 -7.39 -12.38 15.24
C ARG A 88 -6.74 -12.15 16.61
N GLU A 89 -7.52 -12.37 17.66
CA GLU A 89 -7.05 -12.61 19.04
C GLU A 89 -7.53 -13.98 19.52
#